data_AF-A0A1I4BGK1-F1
#
_entry.id   AF-A0A1I4BGK1-F1
#
_cell.length_a   1.000
_cell.length_b   1.000
_cell.length_c   1.000
_cell.angle_alpha   90.00
_cell.angle_beta   90.00
_cell.angle_gamma   90.00
#
_symmetry.space_group_name_H-M   'P 1'
#
loop_
_entity.id
_entity.type
_entity.pdbx_description
1 polymer ?
#
loop_
_entity_poly.entity_id
_entity_poly.type
_entity_poly.pdbx_seq_one_letter_code
_entity_poly.pdbx_strand_id
1 'polypeptide(L)'
;MKTVLIAAVSVIAAAGFAGPAAAYDGTKCKAPGNCWEPKPGFPEKIAGSKYDPKHDPKELNKQADSIKQMEERNKKRVDNFKKTGKWEYDVSKIAAN
;
A
#
# COMPACT_ATOMS: atom_id res chain seq x y z
N MET A 1 40.18 -35.25 -8.74
CA MET A 1 39.31 -34.61 -9.76
C MET A 1 37.82 -34.77 -9.47
N LYS A 2 37.29 -35.98 -9.23
CA LYS A 2 35.84 -36.19 -8.96
C LYS A 2 35.29 -35.33 -7.81
N THR A 3 35.99 -35.25 -6.68
CA THR A 3 35.54 -34.46 -5.51
C THR A 3 35.49 -32.96 -5.79
N VAL A 4 36.43 -32.43 -6.58
CA VAL A 4 36.46 -31.01 -6.99
C VAL A 4 35.34 -30.72 -7.98
N LEU A 5 35.06 -31.65 -8.90
CA LEU A 5 33.93 -31.54 -9.83
C LEU A 5 32.58 -31.55 -9.10
N ILE A 6 32.40 -32.44 -8.12
CA ILE A 6 31.16 -32.54 -7.33
C ILE A 6 30.97 -31.26 -6.49
N ALA A 7 32.02 -30.75 -5.86
CA ALA A 7 31.97 -29.49 -5.12
C ALA A 7 31.59 -28.31 -6.05
N ALA A 8 32.22 -28.21 -7.22
CA ALA A 8 31.90 -27.15 -8.19
C ALA A 8 30.44 -27.21 -8.68
N VAL A 9 29.91 -28.39 -8.99
CA VAL A 9 28.51 -28.57 -9.39
C VAL A 9 27.55 -28.20 -8.27
N SER A 10 27.86 -28.56 -7.02
CA SER A 10 27.02 -28.23 -5.87
C SER A 10 26.94 -26.72 -5.58
N VAL A 11 28.04 -25.98 -5.78
CA VAL A 11 28.06 -24.50 -5.63
C VAL A 11 27.25 -23.82 -6.73
N ILE A 12 27.34 -24.30 -7.97
CA ILE A 12 26.56 -23.77 -9.11
C ILE A 12 25.07 -24.04 -8.90
N ALA A 13 24.70 -25.24 -8.43
CA ALA A 13 23.32 -25.57 -8.12
C ALA A 13 22.76 -24.69 -6.98
N ALA A 14 23.53 -24.47 -5.91
CA ALA A 14 23.12 -23.60 -4.80
C ALA A 14 22.96 -22.13 -5.21
N ALA A 15 23.85 -21.61 -6.06
CA ALA A 15 23.74 -20.25 -6.62
C ALA A 15 22.49 -20.08 -7.52
N GLY A 16 22.10 -21.14 -8.24
CA GLY A 16 20.89 -21.16 -9.06
C GLY A 16 19.58 -20.97 -8.27
N PHE A 17 19.54 -21.42 -7.01
CA PHE A 17 18.38 -21.23 -6.12
C PHE A 17 18.30 -19.83 -5.50
N ALA A 18 19.42 -19.09 -5.41
CA ALA A 18 19.45 -17.71 -4.90
C ALA A 18 19.16 -16.64 -5.97
N GLY A 19 19.27 -16.98 -7.26
CA GLY A 19 19.07 -16.08 -8.39
C GLY A 19 17.75 -15.29 -8.42
N PRO A 20 16.58 -15.86 -8.03
CA PRO A 20 15.31 -15.12 -8.04
C PRO A 20 15.26 -13.96 -7.06
N ALA A 21 16.02 -14.02 -5.95
CA ALA A 21 16.10 -12.93 -4.97
C ALA A 21 16.88 -11.72 -5.49
N ALA A 22 17.79 -11.93 -6.46
CA ALA A 22 18.61 -10.88 -7.06
C ALA A 22 17.99 -10.23 -8.32
N ALA A 23 16.85 -10.71 -8.79
CA ALA A 23 16.28 -10.27 -10.06
C ALA A 23 15.45 -8.97 -9.98
N TYR A 24 14.96 -8.61 -8.79
CA TYR A 24 14.40 -7.29 -8.49
C TYR A 24 15.24 -6.67 -7.36
N ASP A 25 16.26 -5.91 -7.74
CA ASP A 25 17.22 -5.27 -6.83
C ASP A 25 16.90 -3.79 -6.54
N GLY A 26 15.86 -3.24 -7.19
CA GLY A 26 15.40 -1.86 -7.02
C GLY A 26 16.19 -0.79 -7.77
N THR A 27 17.15 -1.18 -8.63
CA THR A 27 18.04 -0.22 -9.34
C THR A 27 17.58 0.13 -10.75
N LYS A 28 16.68 -0.65 -11.35
CA LYS A 28 16.15 -0.40 -12.70
C LYS A 28 14.88 0.43 -12.62
N CYS A 29 14.97 1.68 -13.06
CA CYS A 29 13.85 2.62 -13.00
C CYS A 29 13.26 2.90 -14.38
N LYS A 30 11.96 2.60 -14.57
CA LYS A 30 11.24 2.92 -15.81
C LYS A 30 10.96 4.41 -15.96
N ALA A 31 10.97 5.13 -14.84
CA ALA A 31 10.92 6.58 -14.74
C ALA A 31 11.56 7.00 -13.40
N PRO A 32 11.96 8.28 -13.21
CA PRO A 32 12.43 8.77 -11.92
C PRO A 32 11.42 8.48 -10.80
N GLY A 33 11.88 7.82 -9.73
CA GLY A 33 11.04 7.44 -8.58
C GLY A 33 10.16 6.19 -8.80
N ASN A 34 10.27 5.51 -9.95
CA ASN A 34 9.50 4.30 -10.25
C ASN A 34 10.41 3.17 -10.73
N CYS A 35 10.84 2.34 -9.79
CA CYS A 35 11.81 1.26 -10.04
C CYS A 35 11.23 -0.13 -9.79
N TRP A 36 9.91 -0.24 -9.66
CA TRP A 36 9.25 -1.52 -9.37
C TRP A 36 9.31 -2.48 -10.57
N GLU A 37 9.66 -3.74 -10.30
CA GLU A 37 9.63 -4.86 -11.25
C GLU A 37 8.96 -6.09 -10.59
N PRO A 38 8.25 -6.95 -11.35
CA PRO A 38 7.81 -8.22 -10.82
C PRO A 38 9.00 -9.16 -10.60
N LYS A 39 9.00 -9.89 -9.48
CA LYS A 39 9.98 -10.96 -9.26
C LYS A 39 9.80 -12.09 -10.30
N PRO A 40 10.85 -12.87 -10.61
CA PRO A 40 10.73 -14.02 -11.51
C PRO A 40 9.61 -14.97 -11.06
N GLY A 41 8.71 -15.30 -11.99
CA GLY A 41 7.53 -16.14 -11.73
C GLY A 41 6.30 -15.40 -11.20
N PHE A 42 6.36 -14.07 -11.01
CA PHE A 42 5.20 -13.23 -10.64
C PHE A 42 4.73 -12.37 -11.82
N PRO A 43 3.42 -12.08 -11.92
CA PRO A 43 2.90 -11.28 -13.02
C PRO A 43 3.13 -9.78 -12.81
N GLU A 44 3.25 -9.03 -13.92
CA GLU A 44 3.33 -7.56 -13.87
C GLU A 44 2.01 -6.91 -13.44
N LYS A 45 0.87 -7.51 -13.82
CA LYS A 45 -0.48 -7.12 -13.37
C LYS A 45 -1.12 -8.28 -12.60
N ILE A 46 -1.62 -7.98 -11.41
CA ILE A 46 -2.20 -9.00 -10.52
C ILE A 46 -3.69 -9.27 -10.76
N ALA A 47 -4.41 -8.36 -11.43
CA ALA A 47 -5.82 -8.53 -11.77
C ALA A 47 -6.03 -9.78 -12.64
N GLY A 48 -6.96 -10.65 -12.25
CA GLY A 48 -7.22 -11.95 -12.90
C GLY A 48 -6.19 -13.05 -12.61
N SER A 49 -5.12 -12.76 -11.86
CA SER A 49 -4.13 -13.77 -11.46
C SER A 49 -4.56 -14.50 -10.18
N LYS A 50 -3.81 -15.55 -9.80
CA LYS A 50 -3.96 -16.19 -8.47
C LYS A 50 -3.63 -15.27 -7.28
N TYR A 51 -3.05 -14.10 -7.55
CA TYR A 51 -2.71 -13.07 -6.56
C TYR A 51 -3.67 -11.87 -6.61
N ASP A 52 -4.78 -11.95 -7.34
CA ASP A 52 -5.77 -10.88 -7.42
C ASP A 52 -6.41 -10.63 -6.03
N PRO A 53 -6.27 -9.43 -5.45
CA PRO A 53 -6.79 -9.13 -4.12
C PRO A 53 -8.31 -8.93 -4.10
N LYS A 54 -8.96 -8.73 -5.26
CA LYS A 54 -10.43 -8.59 -5.40
C LYS A 54 -11.08 -7.65 -4.38
N HIS A 55 -10.43 -6.52 -4.11
CA HIS A 55 -10.96 -5.53 -3.17
C HIS A 55 -12.35 -5.05 -3.60
N ASP A 56 -13.30 -5.02 -2.65
CA ASP A 56 -14.61 -4.42 -2.86
C ASP A 56 -14.46 -2.88 -2.90
N PRO A 57 -14.86 -2.21 -4.00
CA PRO A 57 -14.83 -0.74 -4.07
C PRO A 57 -15.60 -0.05 -2.94
N LYS A 58 -16.66 -0.68 -2.40
CA LYS A 58 -17.42 -0.13 -1.28
C LYS A 58 -16.60 -0.08 0.00
N GLU A 59 -15.73 -1.07 0.23
CA GLU A 59 -14.84 -1.08 1.39
C GLU A 59 -13.71 -0.06 1.25
N LEU A 60 -13.10 0.03 0.06
CA LEU A 60 -12.01 0.98 -0.21
C LEU A 60 -12.45 2.44 -0.01
N ASN A 61 -13.71 2.77 -0.28
CA ASN A 61 -14.21 4.14 -0.19
C ASN A 61 -14.58 4.59 1.25
N LYS A 62 -14.73 3.67 2.21
CA LYS A 62 -15.18 4.01 3.58
C LYS A 62 -14.29 5.03 4.27
N GLN A 63 -12.99 5.00 4.02
CA GLN A 63 -12.04 5.95 4.61
C GLN A 63 -12.32 7.40 4.17
N ALA A 64 -12.61 7.62 2.89
CA ALA A 64 -12.90 8.93 2.35
C ALA A 64 -14.25 9.47 2.87
N ASP A 65 -15.26 8.61 2.92
CA ASP A 65 -16.58 8.96 3.47
C ASP A 65 -16.50 9.35 4.95
N SER A 66 -15.73 8.57 5.74
CA SER A 66 -15.47 8.88 7.15
C SER A 66 -14.79 10.24 7.32
N ILE A 67 -13.76 10.53 6.52
CA ILE A 67 -13.05 11.81 6.54
C ILE A 67 -13.99 12.97 6.19
N LYS A 68 -14.79 12.84 5.12
CA LYS A 68 -15.77 13.86 4.73
C LYS A 68 -16.74 14.18 5.87
N GLN A 69 -17.28 13.16 6.53
CA GLN A 69 -18.17 13.36 7.67
C GLN A 69 -17.45 13.99 8.87
N MET A 70 -16.17 13.65 9.11
CA MET A 70 -15.36 14.29 10.14
C MET A 70 -15.15 15.78 9.84
N GLU A 71 -14.81 16.13 8.60
CA GLU A 71 -14.62 17.50 8.13
C GLU A 71 -15.91 18.32 8.26
N GLU A 72 -17.05 17.78 7.86
CA GLU A 72 -18.36 18.42 8.02
C GLU A 72 -18.69 18.70 9.49
N ARG A 73 -18.44 17.74 10.38
CA ARG A 73 -18.63 17.94 11.83
C ARG A 73 -17.67 18.99 12.38
N ASN A 74 -16.40 18.96 11.97
CA ASN A 74 -15.39 19.95 12.40
C ASN A 74 -15.74 21.36 11.94
N LYS A 75 -16.21 21.50 10.70
CA LYS A 75 -16.69 22.79 10.18
C LYS A 75 -17.83 23.34 11.04
N LYS A 76 -18.83 22.53 11.38
CA LYS A 76 -19.94 22.94 12.26
C LYS A 76 -19.44 23.43 13.63
N ARG A 77 -18.49 22.71 14.24
CA ARG A 77 -17.90 23.10 15.53
C ARG A 77 -17.17 24.43 15.45
N VAL A 78 -16.30 24.60 14.45
CA VAL A 78 -15.52 25.83 14.25
C VAL A 78 -16.43 27.02 13.95
N ASP A 79 -17.44 26.84 13.11
CA ASP A 79 -18.40 27.90 12.78
C ASP A 79 -19.21 28.34 14.01
N ASN A 80 -19.65 27.40 14.86
CA ASN A 80 -20.32 27.73 16.13
C ASN A 80 -19.38 28.46 17.10
N PHE A 81 -18.14 27.99 17.23
CA PHE A 81 -17.16 28.60 18.11
C PHE A 81 -16.87 30.05 17.71
N LYS A 82 -16.70 30.32 16.40
CA LYS A 82 -16.52 31.67 15.88
C LYS A 82 -17.70 32.60 16.16
N LYS A 83 -18.94 32.09 16.10
CA LYS A 83 -20.16 32.87 16.34
C LYS A 83 -20.40 33.17 17.82
N THR A 84 -20.14 32.21 18.70
CA THR A 84 -20.54 32.27 20.11
C THR A 84 -19.40 32.59 21.07
N GLY A 85 -18.15 32.41 20.64
CA GLY A 85 -16.96 32.48 21.50
C GLY A 85 -16.83 31.31 22.48
N LYS A 86 -17.72 30.31 22.44
CA LYS A 86 -17.70 29.12 23.32
C LYS A 86 -17.58 27.85 22.49
N TRP A 87 -16.64 26.98 22.85
CA TRP A 87 -16.43 25.72 22.14
C TRP A 87 -17.50 24.70 22.54
N GLU A 88 -18.07 24.00 21.55
CA GLU A 88 -18.96 22.85 21.73
C GLU A 88 -18.52 21.74 20.76
N TYR A 89 -18.29 20.53 21.28
CA TYR A 89 -17.83 19.38 20.49
C TYR A 89 -18.99 18.53 19.99
N ASP A 90 -20.04 18.38 20.82
CA ASP A 90 -21.23 17.63 20.50
C ASP A 90 -22.08 18.42 19.50
N VAL A 91 -22.03 17.99 18.23
CA VAL A 91 -22.72 18.66 17.12
C VAL A 91 -24.24 18.68 17.33
N SER A 92 -24.79 17.73 18.11
CA SER A 92 -26.23 17.72 18.43
C SER A 92 -26.65 18.91 19.31
N LYS A 93 -25.72 19.44 20.14
CA LYS A 93 -25.94 20.61 20.99
C LYS A 93 -25.74 21.95 20.26
N ILE A 94 -25.05 21.95 19.12
CA ILE A 94 -24.85 23.15 18.29
C ILE A 94 -26.15 23.52 17.54
N ALA A 95 -26.93 22.53 17.12
CA ALA A 95 -28.18 22.76 16.37
C ALA A 95 -29.33 23.29 17.23
N ALA A 96 -29.16 23.35 18.56
CA ALA A 96 -30.17 23.79 19.52
C ALA A 96 -29.99 25.26 19.97
N ASN A 97 -28.96 25.96 19.48
CA ASN A 97 -28.64 27.36 19.79
C ASN A 97 -28.95 28.30 18.63
#